data_AF-A0A1V5AXD1-F1
#
_entry.id   AF-A0A1V5AXD1-F1
#
_cell.length_a   1.000
_cell.length_b   1.000
_cell.length_c   1.000
_cell.angle_alpha   90.00
_cell.angle_beta   90.00
_cell.angle_gamma   90.00
#
_symmetry.space_group_name_H-M   'P 1'
#
loop_
_entity.id
_entity.type
_entity.pdbx_description
1 polymer ?
#
loop_
_entity_poly.entity_id
_entity_poly.type
_entity_poly.pdbx_seq_one_letter_code
_entity_poly.pdbx_strand_id
1 'polypeptide(L)'
;MMSKVIGHRGARSIAPENTLASIRAAGGCGADLVEVDVRLTKDGILVVIHDDSVDRTTNGSGKVEEMTLEEIRGLDAGRGERVPTLAEAARLAEELDLAIVVEMKEVGLEDLVVRELAGRRAIVTSFFHQSVREVKELGGLKTGIIISSLPINPVDLALWAEADSIFPRLTDPNLFIRAHRAGIEVYPWTINDPDQVRWLNRLGADGVVTDDPCRVRKAADDPVTNVKAGECQYYPCHHFEGQDCTFCFCPLYPCKDPELGRFIRSRRGKRLWSCVDCTLVHRPEVARYFRDHPDATTEELKQVDRDGG
;
A
#
# COMPACT_ATOMS: atom_id res chain seq x y z
N MET A 1 -11.96 6.95 6.23
CA MET A 1 -11.91 6.33 4.89
C MET A 1 -11.65 4.84 5.09
N MET A 2 -12.29 3.95 4.32
CA MET A 2 -12.01 2.50 4.39
C MET A 2 -10.67 2.23 3.69
N SER A 3 -9.80 1.42 4.28
CA SER A 3 -8.50 1.10 3.70
C SER A 3 -8.66 0.08 2.57
N LYS A 4 -7.92 0.27 1.49
CA LYS A 4 -7.98 -0.64 0.33
C LYS A 4 -7.37 -2.00 0.66
N VAL A 5 -7.90 -3.05 0.07
CA VAL A 5 -7.32 -4.40 0.10
C VAL A 5 -6.77 -4.74 -1.27
N ILE A 6 -5.47 -5.04 -1.32
CA ILE A 6 -4.75 -5.43 -2.52
C ILE A 6 -4.38 -6.91 -2.40
N GLY A 7 -4.93 -7.75 -3.28
CA GLY A 7 -4.59 -9.18 -3.30
C GLY A 7 -3.19 -9.41 -3.87
N HIS A 8 -2.25 -9.88 -3.05
CA HIS A 8 -0.88 -10.23 -3.43
C HIS A 8 -0.87 -11.47 -4.34
N ARG A 9 -0.41 -11.29 -5.59
CA ARG A 9 -0.42 -12.30 -6.65
C ARG A 9 -1.81 -12.90 -6.86
N GLY A 10 -2.85 -12.08 -6.74
CA GLY A 10 -4.23 -12.54 -6.53
C GLY A 10 -4.54 -12.81 -5.06
N ALA A 11 -5.25 -13.89 -4.77
CA ALA A 11 -5.42 -14.41 -3.42
C ALA A 11 -4.59 -15.69 -3.26
N ARG A 12 -3.26 -15.55 -3.16
CA ARG A 12 -2.34 -16.71 -3.22
C ARG A 12 -2.47 -17.71 -2.06
N SER A 13 -3.15 -17.33 -0.98
CA SER A 13 -3.53 -18.26 0.09
C SER A 13 -4.73 -19.16 -0.28
N ILE A 14 -5.48 -18.82 -1.34
CA ILE A 14 -6.72 -19.49 -1.76
C ILE A 14 -6.51 -20.29 -3.05
N ALA A 15 -5.86 -19.67 -4.05
CA ALA A 15 -5.60 -20.24 -5.36
C ALA A 15 -4.12 -20.04 -5.77
N PRO A 16 -3.59 -20.80 -6.75
CA PRO A 16 -2.19 -20.71 -7.15
C PRO A 16 -1.80 -19.27 -7.52
N GLU A 17 -0.68 -18.77 -6.98
CA GLU A 17 -0.26 -17.38 -7.16
C GLU A 17 -0.12 -16.99 -8.63
N ASN A 18 -0.37 -15.72 -8.97
CA ASN A 18 -0.18 -15.19 -10.33
C ASN A 18 -0.96 -15.97 -11.42
N THR A 19 -2.15 -16.48 -11.09
CA THR A 19 -3.06 -17.15 -12.04
C THR A 19 -4.37 -16.39 -12.20
N LEU A 20 -5.13 -16.70 -13.26
CA LEU A 20 -6.47 -16.14 -13.41
C LEU A 20 -7.39 -16.61 -12.27
N ALA A 21 -7.23 -17.84 -11.78
CA ALA A 21 -7.95 -18.31 -10.60
C ALA A 21 -7.64 -17.48 -9.33
N SER A 22 -6.39 -17.08 -9.09
CA SER A 22 -6.08 -16.23 -7.92
C SER A 22 -6.62 -14.82 -8.05
N ILE A 23 -6.67 -14.25 -9.25
CA ILE A 23 -7.34 -12.96 -9.50
C ILE A 23 -8.86 -13.08 -9.24
N ARG A 24 -9.52 -14.13 -9.75
CA ARG A 24 -10.96 -14.36 -9.46
C ARG A 24 -11.23 -14.54 -7.97
N ALA A 25 -10.36 -15.25 -7.27
CA ALA A 25 -10.47 -15.43 -5.82
C ALA A 25 -10.35 -14.10 -5.07
N ALA A 26 -9.40 -13.22 -5.45
CA ALA A 26 -9.28 -11.89 -4.86
C ALA A 26 -10.55 -11.06 -5.06
N GLY A 27 -11.11 -11.02 -6.27
CA GLY A 27 -12.38 -10.35 -6.56
C GLY A 27 -13.55 -10.91 -5.75
N GLY A 28 -13.63 -12.25 -5.63
CA GLY A 28 -14.65 -12.92 -4.82
C GLY A 28 -14.57 -12.60 -3.32
N CYS A 29 -13.40 -12.20 -2.82
CA CYS A 29 -13.19 -11.76 -1.45
C CYS A 29 -13.48 -10.25 -1.23
N GLY A 30 -13.83 -9.51 -2.29
CA GLY A 30 -14.04 -8.06 -2.21
C GLY A 30 -12.73 -7.26 -2.11
N ALA A 31 -11.65 -7.73 -2.74
CA ALA A 31 -10.45 -6.92 -2.92
C ALA A 31 -10.77 -5.67 -3.78
N ASP A 32 -10.08 -4.56 -3.51
CA ASP A 32 -10.21 -3.33 -4.29
C ASP A 32 -9.23 -3.32 -5.48
N LEU A 33 -8.07 -3.97 -5.29
CA LEU A 33 -7.04 -4.17 -6.30
C LEU A 33 -6.50 -5.59 -6.26
N VAL A 34 -5.89 -6.00 -7.36
CA VAL A 34 -5.06 -7.22 -7.42
C VAL A 34 -3.65 -6.86 -7.85
N GLU A 35 -2.66 -7.39 -7.14
CA GLU A 35 -1.25 -7.28 -7.49
C GLU A 35 -0.81 -8.54 -8.26
N VAL A 36 0.01 -8.32 -9.29
CA VAL A 36 0.64 -9.37 -10.10
C VAL A 36 2.08 -9.00 -10.44
N ASP A 37 2.93 -10.01 -10.58
CA ASP A 37 4.31 -9.85 -11.02
C ASP A 37 4.44 -10.06 -12.53
N VAL A 38 5.22 -9.26 -13.25
CA VAL A 38 5.44 -9.45 -14.69
C VAL A 38 6.91 -9.65 -15.07
N ARG A 39 7.10 -10.52 -16.05
CA ARG A 39 8.38 -10.83 -16.71
C ARG A 39 8.20 -10.99 -18.21
N LEU A 40 9.30 -10.90 -18.96
CA LEU A 40 9.30 -11.02 -20.41
C LEU A 40 9.72 -12.42 -20.88
N THR A 41 8.96 -13.00 -21.82
CA THR A 41 9.34 -14.23 -22.52
C THR A 41 10.37 -13.97 -23.61
N LYS A 42 11.00 -15.05 -24.11
CA LYS A 42 11.94 -15.02 -25.24
C LYS A 42 11.38 -14.36 -26.51
N ASP A 43 10.08 -14.52 -26.74
CA ASP A 43 9.33 -13.98 -27.87
C ASP A 43 8.68 -12.60 -27.58
N GLY A 44 9.05 -11.96 -26.47
CA GLY A 44 8.70 -10.57 -26.17
C GLY A 44 7.29 -10.38 -25.62
N ILE A 45 6.72 -11.39 -24.96
CA ILE A 45 5.38 -11.32 -24.36
C ILE A 45 5.49 -11.16 -22.83
N LEU A 46 4.72 -10.23 -22.27
CA LEU A 46 4.62 -10.06 -20.82
C LEU A 46 3.78 -11.19 -20.21
N VAL A 47 4.40 -12.01 -19.39
CA VAL A 47 3.76 -13.09 -18.62
C VAL A 47 3.73 -12.77 -17.14
N VAL A 48 2.71 -13.28 -16.47
CA VAL A 48 2.44 -13.02 -15.06
C VAL A 48 3.08 -14.11 -14.21
N ILE A 49 4.28 -13.83 -13.69
CA ILE A 49 5.09 -14.78 -12.90
C ILE A 49 6.14 -14.03 -12.06
N HIS A 50 6.33 -14.48 -10.82
CA HIS A 50 7.23 -13.81 -9.86
C HIS A 50 8.71 -14.13 -10.07
N ASP A 51 9.03 -15.43 -10.09
CA ASP A 51 10.40 -15.92 -10.12
C ASP A 51 10.98 -15.77 -11.54
N ASP A 52 12.30 -15.66 -11.64
CA ASP A 52 12.96 -15.63 -12.95
C ASP A 52 12.95 -16.98 -13.67
N SER A 53 12.50 -18.04 -12.98
CA SER A 53 12.30 -19.39 -13.49
C SER A 53 10.89 -19.90 -13.21
N VAL A 54 10.46 -20.90 -13.98
CA VAL A 54 9.13 -21.51 -13.84
C VAL A 54 9.06 -22.59 -12.74
N ASP A 55 10.22 -23.00 -12.21
CA ASP A 55 10.44 -24.19 -11.39
C ASP A 55 9.57 -24.27 -10.12
N ARG A 56 9.39 -23.16 -9.40
CA ARG A 56 8.70 -23.17 -8.09
C ARG A 56 7.19 -23.26 -8.23
N THR A 57 6.63 -22.63 -9.26
CA THR A 57 5.18 -22.37 -9.38
C THR A 57 4.52 -23.17 -10.49
N THR A 58 5.31 -23.94 -11.24
CA THR A 58 4.80 -24.78 -12.32
C THR A 58 5.33 -26.20 -12.22
N ASN A 59 4.91 -27.06 -13.14
CA ASN A 59 5.47 -28.40 -13.34
C ASN A 59 6.66 -28.46 -14.33
N GLY A 60 7.14 -27.30 -14.81
CA GLY A 60 8.29 -27.19 -15.71
C GLY A 60 9.58 -26.79 -15.00
N SER A 61 10.65 -26.58 -15.76
CA SER A 61 11.89 -25.98 -15.29
C SER A 61 12.53 -25.12 -16.38
N GLY A 62 13.28 -24.09 -15.97
CA GLY A 62 13.98 -23.19 -16.89
C GLY A 62 13.66 -21.72 -16.66
N LYS A 63 14.46 -20.85 -17.28
CA LYS A 63 14.31 -19.39 -17.16
C LYS A 63 13.19 -18.87 -18.04
N VAL A 64 12.41 -17.92 -17.54
CA VAL A 64 11.30 -17.30 -18.28
C VAL A 64 11.79 -16.62 -19.56
N GLU A 65 12.93 -15.93 -19.49
CA GLU A 65 13.56 -15.23 -20.63
C GLU A 65 14.05 -16.18 -21.74
N GLU A 66 14.19 -17.48 -21.46
CA GLU A 66 14.66 -18.50 -22.41
C GLU A 66 13.50 -19.26 -23.07
N MET A 67 12.26 -19.05 -22.61
CA MET A 67 11.06 -19.75 -23.06
C MET A 67 10.14 -18.81 -23.85
N THR A 68 9.47 -19.35 -24.87
CA THR A 68 8.38 -18.70 -25.59
C THR A 68 7.07 -18.74 -24.81
N LEU A 69 6.10 -17.90 -25.16
CA LEU A 69 4.77 -17.95 -24.56
C LEU A 69 4.11 -19.33 -24.73
N GLU A 70 4.28 -19.98 -25.89
CA GLU A 70 3.71 -21.29 -26.18
C GLU A 70 4.26 -22.36 -25.22
N GLU A 71 5.57 -22.36 -24.98
CA GLU A 71 6.22 -23.28 -24.05
C GLU A 71 5.76 -23.06 -22.61
N ILE A 72 5.71 -21.80 -22.15
CA ILE A 72 5.27 -21.47 -20.79
C ILE A 72 3.80 -21.82 -20.58
N ARG A 73 2.92 -21.54 -21.57
CA ARG A 73 1.50 -21.91 -21.50
C ARG A 73 1.26 -23.42 -21.50
N GLY A 74 2.23 -24.21 -21.96
CA GLY A 74 2.18 -25.67 -21.85
C GLY A 74 2.28 -26.18 -20.41
N LEU A 75 2.78 -25.36 -19.48
CA LEU A 75 3.00 -25.73 -18.08
C LEU A 75 1.73 -25.59 -17.23
N ASP A 76 1.61 -26.42 -16.20
CA ASP A 76 0.57 -26.34 -15.17
C ASP A 76 1.10 -25.45 -14.04
N ALA A 77 0.52 -24.26 -13.87
CA ALA A 77 0.86 -23.28 -12.83
C ALA A 77 0.18 -23.58 -11.48
N GLY A 78 -0.32 -24.81 -11.31
CA GLY A 78 -1.02 -25.31 -10.14
C GLY A 78 -2.50 -25.55 -10.42
N ARG A 79 -3.00 -26.72 -9.99
CA ARG A 79 -4.43 -27.09 -10.06
C ARG A 79 -5.03 -26.99 -11.48
N GLY A 80 -4.22 -27.16 -12.52
CA GLY A 80 -4.66 -27.07 -13.92
C GLY A 80 -4.69 -25.65 -14.49
N GLU A 81 -4.28 -24.65 -13.72
CA GLU A 81 -4.12 -23.27 -14.21
C GLU A 81 -2.91 -23.14 -15.13
N ARG A 82 -2.90 -22.07 -15.93
CA ARG A 82 -1.77 -21.70 -16.79
C ARG A 82 -1.17 -20.39 -16.31
N VAL A 83 0.09 -20.14 -16.68
CA VAL A 83 0.71 -18.82 -16.53
C VAL A 83 -0.01 -17.85 -17.49
N PRO A 84 -0.68 -16.80 -16.98
CA PRO A 84 -1.37 -15.85 -17.84
C PRO A 84 -0.41 -14.82 -18.45
N THR A 85 -0.84 -14.20 -19.54
CA THR A 85 -0.23 -12.94 -20.01
C THR A 85 -0.72 -11.76 -19.19
N LEU A 86 0.02 -10.64 -19.20
CA LEU A 86 -0.45 -9.40 -18.58
C LEU A 86 -1.79 -8.94 -19.20
N ALA A 87 -1.95 -9.09 -20.51
CA ALA A 87 -3.18 -8.78 -21.24
C ALA A 87 -4.40 -9.53 -20.68
N GLU A 88 -4.25 -10.82 -20.38
CA GLU A 88 -5.30 -11.68 -19.82
C GLU A 88 -5.62 -11.29 -18.37
N ALA A 89 -4.60 -11.07 -17.55
CA ALA A 89 -4.77 -10.63 -16.17
C ALA A 89 -5.46 -9.25 -16.08
N ALA A 90 -5.03 -8.29 -16.90
CA ALA A 90 -5.58 -6.94 -16.92
C ALA A 90 -7.03 -6.90 -17.42
N ARG A 91 -7.37 -7.72 -18.43
CA ARG A 91 -8.76 -7.89 -18.89
C ARG A 91 -9.64 -8.48 -17.80
N LEU A 92 -9.16 -9.53 -17.13
CA LEU A 92 -9.91 -10.15 -16.05
C LEU A 92 -10.12 -9.20 -14.87
N ALA A 93 -9.10 -8.42 -14.50
CA ALA A 93 -9.25 -7.41 -13.44
C ALA A 93 -10.37 -6.41 -13.79
N GLU A 94 -10.42 -5.93 -15.03
CA GLU A 94 -11.48 -5.05 -15.53
C GLU A 94 -12.88 -5.71 -15.49
N GLU A 95 -12.99 -6.97 -15.93
CA GLU A 95 -14.25 -7.76 -15.87
C GLU A 95 -14.77 -7.91 -14.43
N LEU A 96 -13.88 -7.91 -13.44
CA LEU A 96 -14.19 -8.04 -12.02
C LEU A 96 -14.32 -6.69 -11.30
N ASP A 97 -14.25 -5.57 -12.02
CA ASP A 97 -14.21 -4.21 -11.46
C ASP A 97 -13.05 -3.96 -10.47
N LEU A 98 -11.93 -4.67 -10.64
CA LEU A 98 -10.69 -4.47 -9.91
C LEU A 98 -9.78 -3.48 -10.64
N ALA A 99 -9.02 -2.68 -9.88
CA ALA A 99 -7.80 -2.08 -10.41
C ALA A 99 -6.62 -3.08 -10.28
N ILE A 100 -5.59 -2.93 -11.12
CA ILE A 100 -4.44 -3.85 -11.14
C ILE A 100 -3.16 -3.15 -10.70
N VAL A 101 -2.40 -3.80 -9.82
CA VAL A 101 -1.04 -3.40 -9.46
C VAL A 101 -0.08 -4.35 -10.18
N VAL A 102 0.87 -3.82 -10.93
CA VAL A 102 1.78 -4.61 -11.76
C VAL A 102 3.21 -4.37 -11.30
N GLU A 103 3.81 -5.35 -10.64
CA GLU A 103 5.23 -5.31 -10.26
C GLU A 103 6.11 -5.73 -11.44
N MET A 104 6.92 -4.80 -11.94
CA MET A 104 7.98 -5.12 -12.91
C MET A 104 9.18 -5.76 -12.19
N LYS A 105 9.48 -7.03 -12.52
CA LYS A 105 10.57 -7.81 -11.90
C LYS A 105 11.93 -7.64 -12.55
N GLU A 106 11.99 -6.89 -13.62
CA GLU A 106 13.18 -6.62 -14.43
C GLU A 106 13.05 -5.23 -15.07
N VAL A 107 14.20 -4.66 -15.46
CA VAL A 107 14.28 -3.39 -16.17
C VAL A 107 14.06 -3.61 -17.67
N GLY A 108 13.63 -2.59 -18.41
CA GLY A 108 13.42 -2.68 -19.87
C GLY A 108 12.01 -3.11 -20.28
N LEU A 109 11.08 -3.26 -19.33
CA LEU A 109 9.68 -3.59 -19.60
C LEU A 109 8.78 -2.37 -19.78
N GLU A 110 9.31 -1.16 -19.57
CA GLU A 110 8.54 0.04 -19.28
C GLU A 110 7.57 0.41 -20.40
N ASP A 111 8.05 0.49 -21.65
CA ASP A 111 7.22 0.78 -22.83
C ASP A 111 6.19 -0.33 -23.11
N LEU A 112 6.54 -1.60 -22.91
CA LEU A 112 5.62 -2.72 -23.12
C LEU A 112 4.47 -2.70 -22.09
N VAL A 113 4.80 -2.48 -20.82
CA VAL A 113 3.82 -2.39 -19.73
C VAL A 113 2.92 -1.17 -19.91
N VAL A 114 3.47 -0.01 -20.28
CA VAL A 114 2.67 1.20 -20.53
C VAL A 114 1.68 0.99 -21.68
N ARG A 115 2.11 0.36 -22.77
CA ARG A 115 1.23 0.05 -23.92
C ARG A 115 0.13 -0.93 -23.56
N GLU A 116 0.44 -2.00 -22.84
CA GLU A 116 -0.54 -3.03 -22.45
C GLU A 116 -1.59 -2.49 -21.47
N LEU A 117 -1.19 -1.56 -20.59
CA LEU A 117 -2.05 -0.99 -19.54
C LEU A 117 -2.71 0.33 -19.93
N ALA A 118 -2.49 0.84 -21.14
CA ALA A 118 -3.04 2.12 -21.59
C ALA A 118 -4.57 2.17 -21.42
N GLY A 119 -5.06 3.20 -20.73
CA GLY A 119 -6.49 3.41 -20.47
C GLY A 119 -7.08 2.53 -19.36
N ARG A 120 -6.29 1.70 -18.68
CA ARG A 120 -6.74 0.83 -17.59
C ARG A 120 -6.54 1.49 -16.23
N ARG A 121 -7.32 1.06 -15.23
CA ARG A 121 -7.07 1.40 -13.81
C ARG A 121 -5.89 0.57 -13.30
N ALA A 122 -4.68 1.09 -13.45
CA ALA A 122 -3.47 0.38 -13.07
C ALA A 122 -2.49 1.23 -12.26
N ILE A 123 -1.72 0.56 -11.39
CA ILE A 123 -0.54 1.10 -10.71
C ILE A 123 0.66 0.24 -11.11
N VAL A 124 1.70 0.82 -11.71
CA VAL A 124 2.94 0.10 -12.03
C VAL A 124 3.94 0.29 -10.91
N THR A 125 4.48 -0.81 -10.38
CA THR A 125 5.39 -0.80 -9.24
C THR A 125 6.70 -1.52 -9.57
N SER A 126 7.78 -1.17 -8.87
CA SER A 126 9.04 -1.92 -8.95
C SER A 126 10.00 -1.60 -7.79
N PHE A 127 10.93 -2.52 -7.54
CA PHE A 127 12.15 -2.23 -6.78
C PHE A 127 13.17 -1.40 -7.60
N PHE A 128 13.06 -1.38 -8.93
CA PHE A 128 13.88 -0.54 -9.80
C PHE A 128 13.25 0.84 -9.93
N HIS A 129 13.56 1.75 -9.00
CA HIS A 129 12.91 3.07 -8.93
C HIS A 129 13.16 3.95 -10.17
N GLN A 130 14.24 3.70 -10.92
CA GLN A 130 14.47 4.34 -12.21
C GLN A 130 13.42 3.92 -13.25
N SER A 131 13.05 2.63 -13.30
CA SER A 131 11.99 2.12 -14.17
C SER A 131 10.61 2.68 -13.81
N VAL A 132 10.35 2.87 -12.50
CA VAL A 132 9.12 3.52 -12.03
C VAL A 132 9.00 4.94 -12.60
N ARG A 133 10.11 5.69 -12.59
CA ARG A 133 10.18 7.03 -13.17
C ARG A 133 9.99 7.02 -14.68
N GLU A 134 10.66 6.10 -15.39
CA GLU A 134 10.51 5.99 -16.84
C GLU A 134 9.07 5.64 -17.26
N VAL A 135 8.40 4.75 -16.53
CA VAL A 135 6.96 4.49 -16.74
C VAL A 135 6.12 5.77 -16.56
N LYS A 136 6.44 6.58 -15.53
CA LYS A 136 5.75 7.85 -15.30
C LYS A 136 5.94 8.84 -16.46
N GLU A 137 7.16 8.90 -16.99
CA GLU A 137 7.54 9.75 -18.14
C GLU A 137 6.88 9.28 -19.46
N LEU A 138 6.75 7.96 -19.66
CA LEU A 138 6.09 7.35 -20.82
C LEU A 138 4.56 7.50 -20.79
N GLY A 139 3.96 7.54 -19.60
CA GLY A 139 2.75 8.33 -19.35
C GLY A 139 1.51 7.62 -18.78
N GLY A 140 0.63 8.46 -18.23
CA GLY A 140 -0.80 8.20 -17.94
C GLY A 140 -1.13 7.26 -16.77
N LEU A 141 -0.20 6.42 -16.35
CA LEU A 141 -0.42 5.44 -15.28
C LEU A 141 -0.02 5.99 -13.91
N LYS A 142 -0.69 5.49 -12.86
CA LYS A 142 -0.19 5.64 -11.50
C LYS A 142 1.07 4.78 -11.34
N THR A 143 2.03 5.24 -10.56
CA THR A 143 3.27 4.51 -10.29
C THR A 143 3.56 4.40 -8.79
N GLY A 144 4.35 3.40 -8.41
CA GLY A 144 4.72 3.18 -7.01
C GLY A 144 6.11 2.59 -6.83
N ILE A 145 6.85 3.10 -5.84
CA ILE A 145 8.13 2.49 -5.46
C ILE A 145 7.91 1.35 -4.47
N ILE A 146 8.64 0.25 -4.61
CA ILE A 146 8.68 -0.83 -3.62
C ILE A 146 9.95 -0.70 -2.77
N ILE A 147 9.81 -0.79 -1.45
CA ILE A 147 10.94 -0.76 -0.51
C ILE A 147 10.84 -1.89 0.53
N SER A 148 11.91 -2.68 0.65
CA SER A 148 12.00 -3.76 1.66
C SER A 148 12.56 -3.29 3.01
N SER A 149 13.32 -2.20 2.99
CA SER A 149 13.83 -1.51 4.18
C SER A 149 13.08 -0.18 4.38
N LEU A 150 13.40 0.53 5.46
CA LEU A 150 12.99 1.92 5.64
C LEU A 150 14.21 2.83 5.42
N PRO A 151 14.45 3.32 4.18
CA PRO A 151 15.51 4.28 3.88
C PRO A 151 15.44 5.52 4.78
N ILE A 152 16.52 6.29 4.84
CA ILE A 152 16.55 7.54 5.62
C ILE A 152 15.48 8.52 5.12
N ASN A 153 15.25 8.57 3.82
CA ASN A 153 14.32 9.49 3.16
C ASN A 153 13.45 8.76 2.12
N PRO A 154 12.49 7.91 2.55
CA PRO A 154 11.69 7.10 1.64
C PRO A 154 10.74 7.95 0.79
N VAL A 155 10.23 9.05 1.34
CA VAL A 155 9.34 9.98 0.61
C VAL A 155 10.11 10.79 -0.43
N ASP A 156 11.34 11.22 -0.13
CA ASP A 156 12.15 11.94 -1.13
C ASP A 156 12.54 11.00 -2.29
N LEU A 157 12.80 9.72 -1.98
CA LEU A 157 13.01 8.68 -3.00
C LEU A 157 11.79 8.49 -3.91
N ALA A 158 10.58 8.46 -3.34
CA ALA A 158 9.34 8.39 -4.12
C ALA A 158 9.16 9.64 -5.00
N LEU A 159 9.43 10.83 -4.47
CA LEU A 159 9.38 12.08 -5.23
C LEU A 159 10.39 12.12 -6.37
N TRP A 160 11.62 11.63 -6.17
CA TRP A 160 12.63 11.53 -7.23
C TRP A 160 12.26 10.53 -8.34
N ALA A 161 11.47 9.52 -7.99
CA ALA A 161 10.89 8.57 -8.93
C ALA A 161 9.56 9.05 -9.54
N GLU A 162 9.08 10.23 -9.14
CA GLU A 162 7.77 10.78 -9.52
C GLU A 162 6.60 9.82 -9.23
N ALA A 163 6.75 9.00 -8.18
CA ALA A 163 5.80 7.97 -7.81
C ALA A 163 4.59 8.54 -7.05
N ASP A 164 3.40 8.01 -7.35
CA ASP A 164 2.15 8.37 -6.66
C ASP A 164 1.97 7.59 -5.35
N SER A 165 2.77 6.53 -5.15
CA SER A 165 2.60 5.61 -4.03
C SER A 165 3.91 4.96 -3.57
N ILE A 166 3.92 4.49 -2.31
CA ILE A 166 5.00 3.71 -1.72
C ILE A 166 4.42 2.37 -1.26
N PHE A 167 5.09 1.29 -1.62
CA PHE A 167 4.80 -0.08 -1.18
C PHE A 167 5.91 -0.55 -0.21
N PRO A 168 5.80 -0.25 1.09
CA PRO A 168 6.84 -0.57 2.06
C PRO A 168 6.63 -1.90 2.77
N ARG A 169 7.72 -2.62 3.03
CA ARG A 169 7.73 -3.76 3.97
C ARG A 169 7.78 -3.32 5.43
N LEU A 170 8.52 -2.25 5.71
CA LEU A 170 8.68 -1.68 7.05
C LEU A 170 8.07 -0.29 7.08
N THR A 171 7.28 0.00 8.11
CA THR A 171 6.60 1.29 8.26
C THR A 171 6.92 1.93 9.60
N ASP A 172 6.81 3.25 9.65
CA ASP A 172 6.69 4.01 10.88
C ASP A 172 5.64 5.13 10.69
N PRO A 173 5.15 5.76 11.76
CA PRO A 173 4.18 6.84 11.63
C PRO A 173 4.67 8.05 10.81
N ASN A 174 5.98 8.35 10.81
CA ASN A 174 6.51 9.48 10.06
C ASN A 174 6.47 9.26 8.54
N LEU A 175 6.55 8.00 8.08
CA LEU A 175 6.38 7.65 6.67
C LEU A 175 5.03 8.12 6.15
N PHE A 176 3.94 7.74 6.82
CA PHE A 176 2.57 8.11 6.42
C PHE A 176 2.40 9.63 6.44
N ILE A 177 2.79 10.29 7.53
CA ILE A 177 2.70 11.75 7.66
C ILE A 177 3.44 12.48 6.52
N ARG A 178 4.68 12.08 6.23
CA ARG A 178 5.46 12.73 5.17
C ARG A 178 4.91 12.40 3.78
N ALA A 179 4.47 11.17 3.55
CA ALA A 179 3.93 10.74 2.26
C ALA A 179 2.63 11.49 1.94
N HIS A 180 1.67 11.53 2.88
CA HIS A 180 0.40 12.22 2.68
C HIS A 180 0.56 13.73 2.46
N ARG A 181 1.49 14.38 3.19
CA ARG A 181 1.85 15.79 2.93
C ARG A 181 2.41 16.04 1.53
N ALA A 182 2.97 15.01 0.91
CA ALA A 182 3.48 15.06 -0.46
C ALA A 182 2.45 14.54 -1.49
N GLY A 183 1.23 14.18 -1.07
CA GLY A 183 0.21 13.61 -1.94
C GLY A 183 0.47 12.16 -2.37
N ILE A 184 1.28 11.42 -1.60
CA ILE A 184 1.72 10.05 -1.91
C ILE A 184 0.97 9.05 -1.04
N GLU A 185 0.37 8.04 -1.66
CA GLU A 185 -0.35 6.93 -0.99
C GLU A 185 0.65 5.88 -0.44
N VAL A 186 0.31 5.18 0.64
CA VAL A 186 1.16 4.14 1.27
C VAL A 186 0.42 2.82 1.41
N TYR A 187 0.97 1.76 0.80
CA TYR A 187 0.39 0.41 0.74
C TYR A 187 1.35 -0.65 1.31
N PRO A 188 1.37 -0.89 2.65
CA PRO A 188 2.30 -1.83 3.25
C PRO A 188 2.07 -3.27 2.83
N TRP A 189 3.16 -4.06 2.73
CA TRP A 189 3.12 -5.47 2.34
C TRP A 189 4.04 -6.34 3.22
N THR A 190 3.79 -7.66 3.37
CA THR A 190 2.53 -8.37 3.12
C THR A 190 1.82 -8.53 4.46
N ILE A 191 0.59 -8.05 4.57
CA ILE A 191 -0.16 -7.97 5.83
C ILE A 191 -1.28 -9.01 5.82
N ASN A 192 -1.10 -10.07 6.59
CA ASN A 192 -2.06 -11.20 6.66
C ASN A 192 -2.81 -11.27 8.00
N ASP A 193 -2.40 -10.46 8.98
CA ASP A 193 -3.00 -10.40 10.30
C ASP A 193 -4.04 -9.27 10.37
N PRO A 194 -5.33 -9.57 10.58
CA PRO A 194 -6.39 -8.58 10.80
C PRO A 194 -6.07 -7.52 11.87
N ASP A 195 -5.36 -7.89 12.95
CA ASP A 195 -4.97 -6.91 13.98
C ASP A 195 -3.91 -5.94 13.48
N GLN A 196 -2.98 -6.41 12.65
CA GLN A 196 -2.00 -5.56 11.99
C GLN A 196 -2.65 -4.62 10.98
N VAL A 197 -3.68 -5.07 10.25
CA VAL A 197 -4.47 -4.20 9.35
C VAL A 197 -5.12 -3.06 10.15
N ARG A 198 -5.85 -3.38 11.22
CA ARG A 198 -6.46 -2.36 12.10
C ARG A 198 -5.43 -1.38 12.66
N TRP A 199 -4.24 -1.87 13.01
CA TRP A 199 -3.15 -1.02 13.47
C TRP A 199 -2.63 -0.08 12.37
N LEU A 200 -2.36 -0.59 11.17
CA LEU A 200 -1.88 0.22 10.05
C LEU A 200 -2.92 1.25 9.60
N ASN A 201 -4.22 0.92 9.65
CA ASN A 201 -5.30 1.87 9.37
C ASN A 201 -5.24 3.07 10.35
N ARG A 202 -4.92 2.82 11.64
CA ARG A 202 -4.71 3.89 12.64
C ARG A 202 -3.46 4.73 12.39
N LEU A 203 -2.45 4.17 11.71
CA LEU A 203 -1.24 4.91 11.32
C LEU A 203 -1.43 5.74 10.06
N GLY A 204 -2.50 5.49 9.29
CA GLY A 204 -2.77 6.17 8.02
C GLY A 204 -2.44 5.35 6.78
N ALA A 205 -2.44 4.01 6.83
CA ALA A 205 -2.31 3.22 5.61
C ALA A 205 -3.51 3.43 4.67
N ASP A 206 -3.23 3.75 3.39
CA ASP A 206 -4.23 3.91 2.34
C ASP A 206 -4.81 2.56 1.88
N GLY A 207 -4.03 1.50 2.10
CA GLY A 207 -4.46 0.12 1.94
C GLY A 207 -3.36 -0.85 2.36
N VAL A 208 -3.63 -2.14 2.24
CA VAL A 208 -2.67 -3.21 2.56
C VAL A 208 -2.60 -4.23 1.45
N VAL A 209 -1.41 -4.74 1.19
CA VAL A 209 -1.18 -5.88 0.29
C VAL A 209 -1.18 -7.17 1.11
N THR A 210 -1.95 -8.17 0.71
CA THR A 210 -2.24 -9.36 1.52
C THR A 210 -2.32 -10.64 0.70
N ASP A 211 -1.88 -11.75 1.26
CA ASP A 211 -2.01 -13.07 0.63
C ASP A 211 -3.44 -13.63 0.72
N ASP A 212 -4.23 -13.14 1.67
CA ASP A 212 -5.58 -13.62 1.97
C ASP A 212 -6.56 -12.44 2.11
N PRO A 213 -7.08 -11.92 0.99
CA PRO A 213 -8.04 -10.82 1.01
C PRO A 213 -9.30 -11.14 1.82
N CYS A 214 -9.79 -12.38 1.76
CA CYS A 214 -10.97 -12.83 2.49
C CYS A 214 -10.79 -12.71 4.01
N ARG A 215 -9.60 -13.04 4.51
CA ARG A 215 -9.27 -12.96 5.94
C ARG A 215 -9.22 -11.52 6.45
N VAL A 216 -8.72 -10.59 5.64
CA VAL A 216 -8.49 -9.20 6.10
C VAL A 216 -9.58 -8.21 5.73
N ARG A 217 -10.48 -8.54 4.78
CA ARG A 217 -11.54 -7.64 4.29
C ARG A 217 -12.31 -6.95 5.41
N LYS A 218 -12.82 -7.73 6.37
CA LYS A 218 -13.55 -7.19 7.53
C LYS A 218 -12.70 -6.19 8.32
N ALA A 219 -11.43 -6.50 8.57
CA ALA A 219 -10.55 -5.61 9.33
C ALA A 219 -10.19 -4.33 8.58
N ALA A 220 -10.17 -4.37 7.25
CA ALA A 220 -9.98 -3.19 6.42
C ALA A 220 -11.21 -2.27 6.42
N ASP A 221 -12.40 -2.85 6.60
CA ASP A 221 -13.68 -2.13 6.69
C ASP A 221 -14.02 -1.67 8.11
N ASP A 222 -13.42 -2.30 9.13
CA ASP A 222 -13.61 -1.95 10.53
C ASP A 222 -13.27 -0.46 10.71
N PRO A 223 -14.20 0.37 11.21
CA PRO A 223 -13.89 1.74 11.54
C PRO A 223 -12.84 1.75 12.66
N VAL A 224 -12.03 2.81 12.72
CA VAL A 224 -11.12 3.00 13.86
C VAL A 224 -11.96 3.14 15.12
N THR A 225 -11.87 2.15 16.01
CA THR A 225 -12.56 2.15 17.31
C THR A 225 -11.66 2.65 18.42
N ASN A 226 -12.28 3.35 19.37
CA ASN A 226 -11.63 3.78 20.61
C ASN A 226 -11.33 2.56 21.48
N VAL A 227 -10.12 2.51 22.02
CA VAL A 227 -9.69 1.46 22.95
C VAL A 227 -9.66 2.06 24.36
N LYS A 228 -9.98 1.28 25.39
CA LYS A 228 -9.86 1.74 26.77
C LYS A 228 -8.41 1.78 27.23
N ALA A 229 -8.12 2.63 28.21
CA ALA A 229 -6.84 2.65 28.90
C ALA A 229 -6.49 1.25 29.44
N GLY A 230 -5.29 0.75 29.14
CA GLY A 230 -4.82 -0.58 29.57
C GLY A 230 -5.28 -1.75 28.70
N GLU A 231 -6.21 -1.55 27.77
CA GLU A 231 -6.67 -2.58 26.82
C GLU A 231 -6.00 -2.44 25.45
N CYS A 232 -5.28 -1.34 25.20
CA CYS A 232 -4.54 -1.13 23.96
C CYS A 232 -3.18 -1.82 23.99
N GLN A 233 -3.01 -2.82 23.13
CA GLN A 233 -1.74 -3.54 22.94
C GLN A 233 -0.63 -2.71 22.28
N TYR A 234 -0.93 -1.49 21.81
CA TYR A 234 -0.04 -0.69 20.96
C TYR A 234 0.55 0.57 21.61
N TYR A 235 0.59 0.62 22.95
CA TYR A 235 1.45 1.56 23.73
C TYR A 235 0.86 3.00 23.92
N PRO A 236 1.32 3.82 24.90
CA PRO A 236 0.58 4.26 26.09
C PRO A 236 -0.14 5.61 25.95
N CYS A 237 -0.98 5.78 24.92
CA CYS A 237 -1.71 7.04 24.74
C CYS A 237 -3.19 6.85 25.12
N HIS A 238 -3.52 7.00 26.41
CA HIS A 238 -4.90 7.08 26.93
C HIS A 238 -4.92 8.05 28.13
N HIS A 239 -4.84 9.33 27.84
CA HIS A 239 -4.64 10.35 28.87
C HIS A 239 -5.95 10.81 29.53
N PHE A 240 -7.11 10.55 28.92
CA PHE A 240 -8.42 10.97 29.42
C PHE A 240 -9.57 10.04 28.97
N GLU A 241 -10.70 10.12 29.69
CA GLU A 241 -11.91 9.37 29.36
C GLU A 241 -12.56 9.89 28.07
N GLY A 242 -13.02 8.98 27.20
CA GLY A 242 -13.66 9.35 25.93
C GLY A 242 -12.68 9.72 24.81
N GLN A 243 -11.38 9.48 24.98
CA GLN A 243 -10.36 9.76 23.96
C GLN A 243 -10.67 9.09 22.61
N ASP A 244 -10.63 9.89 21.54
CA ASP A 244 -10.77 9.42 20.17
C ASP A 244 -9.42 8.90 19.63
N CYS A 245 -9.43 7.66 19.12
CA CYS A 245 -8.24 6.96 18.65
C CYS A 245 -8.05 7.03 17.12
N THR A 246 -8.91 7.76 16.40
CA THR A 246 -8.85 7.93 14.94
C THR A 246 -7.45 8.33 14.48
N PHE A 247 -6.84 9.27 15.19
CA PHE A 247 -5.50 9.79 14.91
C PHE A 247 -4.50 9.42 16.02
N CYS A 248 -4.39 8.12 16.33
CA CYS A 248 -3.47 7.61 17.35
C CYS A 248 -2.04 8.17 17.19
N PHE A 249 -1.61 8.36 15.94
CA PHE A 249 -0.50 9.26 15.60
C PHE A 249 -1.04 10.49 14.89
N CYS A 250 -0.71 11.67 15.40
CA CYS A 250 -1.19 12.93 14.85
C CYS A 250 -0.64 13.16 13.42
N PRO A 251 -1.50 13.26 12.39
CA PRO A 251 -1.10 13.55 11.02
C PRO A 251 -0.36 14.88 10.87
N LEU A 252 -0.58 15.81 11.81
CA LEU A 252 0.05 17.13 11.80
C LEU A 252 1.45 17.12 12.43
N TYR A 253 1.95 16.00 12.96
CA TYR A 253 3.25 15.98 13.61
C TYR A 253 4.42 16.23 12.63
N PRO A 254 5.43 17.05 12.97
CA PRO A 254 5.40 18.07 14.01
C PRO A 254 4.66 19.32 13.53
N CYS A 255 3.61 19.76 14.24
CA CYS A 255 2.87 20.97 13.88
C CYS A 255 3.66 22.24 14.22
N LYS A 256 4.57 22.13 15.21
CA LYS A 256 5.38 23.25 15.73
C LYS A 256 4.56 24.39 16.33
N ASP A 257 3.30 24.13 16.67
CA ASP A 257 2.42 25.08 17.35
C ASP A 257 2.79 25.18 18.84
N PRO A 258 3.23 26.36 19.33
CA PRO A 258 3.70 26.53 20.70
C PRO A 258 2.61 26.33 21.78
N GLU A 259 1.32 26.34 21.43
CA GLU A 259 0.22 26.05 22.36
C GLU A 259 0.04 24.54 22.57
N LEU A 260 0.44 23.73 21.58
CA LEU A 260 0.23 22.29 21.56
C LEU A 260 1.48 21.47 21.91
N GLY A 261 2.62 22.13 22.05
CA GLY A 261 3.87 21.45 22.32
C GLY A 261 5.06 22.39 22.44
N ARG A 262 6.24 21.79 22.52
CA ARG A 262 7.50 22.52 22.69
C ARG A 262 8.66 21.75 22.08
N PHE A 263 9.73 22.47 21.75
CA PHE A 263 10.98 21.84 21.39
C PHE A 263 11.76 21.37 22.62
N ILE A 264 12.18 20.11 22.61
CA ILE A 264 13.07 19.51 23.60
C ILE A 264 14.43 19.19 22.95
N ARG A 265 15.44 18.89 23.77
CA ARG A 265 16.76 18.44 23.31
C ARG A 265 16.98 16.98 23.67
N SER A 266 17.44 16.19 22.72
CA SER A 266 17.88 14.82 22.98
C SER A 266 19.20 14.80 23.77
N ARG A 267 19.58 13.64 24.30
CA ARG A 267 20.90 13.43 24.95
C ARG A 267 22.09 13.75 24.04
N ARG A 268 21.90 13.71 22.72
CA ARG A 268 22.91 14.07 21.70
C ARG A 268 22.74 15.51 21.18
N GLY A 269 21.97 16.35 21.86
CA GLY A 269 21.77 17.77 21.51
C GLY A 269 20.84 18.02 20.31
N LYS A 270 20.21 16.98 19.73
CA LYS A 270 19.26 17.16 18.63
C LYS A 270 18.00 17.85 19.14
N ARG A 271 17.54 18.88 18.42
CA ARG A 271 16.26 19.58 18.69
C ARG A 271 15.11 18.72 18.15
N LEU A 272 14.15 18.38 19.01
CA LEU A 272 13.00 17.53 18.70
C LEU A 272 11.72 18.24 19.11
N TRP A 273 10.63 18.09 18.35
CA TRP A 273 9.32 18.56 18.76
C TRP A 273 8.70 17.56 19.75
N SER A 274 8.12 18.04 20.84
CA SER A 274 7.41 17.22 21.83
C SER A 274 6.01 17.79 22.04
N CYS A 275 5.01 16.94 21.83
CA CYS A 275 3.59 17.25 22.03
C CYS A 275 2.93 16.16 22.91
N VAL A 276 3.67 15.64 23.89
CA VAL A 276 3.27 14.48 24.71
C VAL A 276 1.97 14.71 25.48
N ASP A 277 1.67 15.96 25.84
CA ASP A 277 0.47 16.34 26.59
C ASP A 277 -0.65 16.91 25.67
N CYS A 278 -0.44 16.88 24.35
CA CYS A 278 -1.43 17.41 23.40
C CYS A 278 -2.61 16.46 23.28
N THR A 279 -3.83 17.00 23.38
CA THR A 279 -5.07 16.24 23.26
C THR A 279 -5.90 16.60 22.03
N LEU A 280 -5.47 17.60 21.25
CA LEU A 280 -6.29 18.26 20.22
C LEU A 280 -6.95 17.25 19.26
N VAL A 281 -6.15 16.44 18.54
CA VAL A 281 -6.68 15.47 17.56
C VAL A 281 -7.31 14.22 18.20
N HIS A 282 -7.34 14.15 19.53
CA HIS A 282 -7.94 13.08 20.31
C HIS A 282 -9.27 13.48 20.94
N ARG A 283 -9.68 14.75 20.80
CA ARG A 283 -11.01 15.22 21.17
C ARG A 283 -12.04 14.70 20.15
N PRO A 284 -13.15 14.06 20.54
CA PRO A 284 -14.08 13.43 19.60
C PRO A 284 -14.62 14.35 18.49
N GLU A 285 -14.92 15.60 18.81
CA GLU A 285 -15.40 16.63 17.90
C GLU A 285 -14.32 17.04 16.89
N VAL A 286 -13.08 17.26 17.37
CA VAL A 286 -11.94 17.61 16.52
C VAL A 286 -11.55 16.43 15.63
N ALA A 287 -11.49 15.21 16.17
CA ALA A 287 -11.16 14.01 15.42
C ALA A 287 -12.20 13.73 14.32
N ARG A 288 -13.49 13.94 14.61
CA ARG A 288 -14.55 13.83 13.61
C ARG A 288 -14.39 14.88 12.51
N TYR A 289 -14.22 16.14 12.89
CA TYR A 289 -14.03 17.23 11.94
C TYR A 289 -12.80 16.98 11.05
N PHE A 290 -11.67 16.60 11.63
CA PHE A 290 -10.43 16.40 10.88
C PHE A 290 -10.51 15.19 9.93
N ARG A 291 -11.27 14.15 10.28
CA ARG A 291 -11.55 13.02 9.37
C ARG A 291 -12.35 13.45 8.14
N ASP A 292 -13.29 14.39 8.31
CA ASP A 292 -14.15 14.87 7.23
C ASP A 292 -13.47 16.00 6.43
N HIS A 293 -12.45 16.65 7.02
CA HIS A 293 -11.66 17.74 6.45
C HIS A 293 -10.16 17.44 6.60
N PRO A 294 -9.59 16.49 5.83
CA PRO A 294 -8.21 16.03 5.98
C PRO A 294 -7.15 17.12 5.73
N ASP A 295 -7.52 18.20 5.04
CA ASP A 295 -6.65 19.35 4.77
C ASP A 295 -6.71 20.44 5.86
N ALA A 296 -7.48 20.23 6.94
CA ALA A 296 -7.64 21.21 8.00
C ALA A 296 -6.30 21.55 8.69
N THR A 297 -6.12 22.84 8.91
CA THR A 297 -4.98 23.43 9.59
C THR A 297 -5.10 23.26 11.11
N THR A 298 -3.97 23.36 11.83
CA THR A 298 -3.96 23.29 13.31
C THR A 298 -4.87 24.37 13.94
N GLU A 299 -4.98 25.49 13.27
CA GLU A 299 -5.67 26.73 13.60
C GLU A 299 -7.18 26.53 13.52
N GLU A 300 -7.63 25.88 12.44
CA GLU A 300 -9.02 25.43 12.26
C GLU A 300 -9.38 24.37 13.30
N LEU A 301 -8.51 23.38 13.54
CA LEU A 301 -8.77 22.34 14.53
C LEU A 301 -8.88 22.91 15.96
N LYS A 302 -8.03 23.88 16.33
CA LYS A 302 -8.14 24.61 17.59
C LYS A 302 -9.43 25.44 17.68
N GLN A 303 -9.94 25.93 16.56
CA GLN A 303 -11.22 26.63 16.54
C GLN A 303 -12.38 25.67 16.82
N VAL A 304 -12.36 24.49 16.21
CA VAL A 304 -13.36 23.43 16.47
C VAL A 304 -13.36 22.99 17.94
N ASP A 305 -12.17 22.82 18.54
CA ASP A 305 -12.03 22.49 19.97
C ASP A 305 -12.65 23.56 20.88
N ARG A 306 -12.48 24.85 20.53
CA ARG A 306 -13.07 25.96 21.29
C ARG A 306 -14.58 26.06 21.14
N ASP A 307 -15.12 25.76 19.96
CA ASP A 307 -16.54 25.89 19.65
C ASP A 307 -17.36 24.67 20.10
N GLY A 308 -16.71 23.51 20.30
CA GLY A 308 -17.33 22.27 20.77
C GLY A 308 -17.27 22.03 22.28
N GLY A 309 -16.54 22.87 23.03
CA GLY A 309 -16.34 22.79 24.48
C GLY A 309 -17.38 23.52 25.33
#